data_AF-A0A2G5LLG4-F1
#
_entry.id   AF-A0A2G5LLG4-F1
#
_cell.length_a   1.000
_cell.length_b   1.000
_cell.length_c   1.000
_cell.angle_alpha   90.00
_cell.angle_beta   90.00
_cell.angle_gamma   90.00
#
_symmetry.space_group_name_H-M   'P 1'
#
loop_
_entity.id
_entity.type
_entity.pdbx_description
1 polymer ?
#
loop_
_entity_poly.entity_id
_entity_poly.type
_entity_poly.pdbx_seq_one_letter_code
_entity_poly.pdbx_strand_id
1 'polypeptide(L)'
;MPTFDFKQLDVFSGVSLKGNPLAVVLGADSLTDQQMADFANWTNLSETTFLLAPRDPRADYRVRIFTTLKELPFAGHPTLGSCHAWLQSGGVPKGEEIIQECEIGLVRVRRQGAELAFIAPPLLRTGPVEAPLLERVRLGLGLAPEAIVRSQWVDNGAGWLAVMLGQRDQVLALQPDFSQLHGLAIGVIAPCDPARDEVDSHFEVRAFIAGDGVQEDPATGSLNAGVAQWLLAEGLAPARYVVSQGTVIGRAGRIHVERQGDEIWVGGAVAACIEGRVQL
;
A
#
# COMPACT_ATOMS: atom_id res chain seq x y z
N MET A 1 -10.03 -27.37 16.17
CA MET A 1 -9.82 -25.98 15.70
C MET A 1 -10.62 -25.81 14.42
N PRO A 2 -11.45 -24.76 14.31
CA PRO A 2 -12.10 -24.38 13.06
C PRO A 2 -11.11 -24.33 11.88
N THR A 3 -11.62 -24.57 10.67
CA THR A 3 -10.83 -24.52 9.44
C THR A 3 -11.38 -23.43 8.53
N PHE A 4 -10.49 -22.60 8.01
CA PHE A 4 -10.83 -21.47 7.14
C PHE A 4 -10.14 -21.61 5.80
N ASP A 5 -10.79 -21.17 4.73
CA ASP A 5 -10.14 -21.05 3.43
C ASP A 5 -9.12 -19.90 3.49
N PHE A 6 -7.99 -20.11 2.81
CA PHE A 6 -6.83 -19.24 2.86
C PHE A 6 -6.28 -18.99 1.47
N LYS A 7 -5.88 -17.75 1.23
CA LYS A 7 -5.10 -17.37 0.06
C LYS A 7 -3.88 -16.56 0.47
N GLN A 8 -2.74 -16.82 -0.14
CA GLN A 8 -1.61 -15.91 -0.13
C GLN A 8 -1.44 -15.32 -1.53
N LEU A 9 -1.60 -14.02 -1.62
CA LEU A 9 -1.59 -13.26 -2.85
C LEU A 9 -0.30 -12.47 -3.00
N ASP A 10 -0.05 -12.02 -4.21
CA ASP A 10 1.00 -11.08 -4.56
C ASP A 10 0.36 -9.87 -5.24
N VAL A 11 0.48 -8.70 -4.63
CA VAL A 11 -0.26 -7.47 -5.01
C VAL A 11 0.67 -6.47 -5.67
N PHE A 12 0.15 -5.71 -6.64
CA PHE A 12 0.88 -4.74 -7.47
C PHE A 12 1.96 -5.34 -8.38
N SER A 13 1.85 -6.61 -8.76
CA SER A 13 2.75 -7.17 -9.78
C SER A 13 2.05 -8.18 -10.69
N GLY A 14 2.35 -8.08 -11.97
CA GLY A 14 1.97 -9.11 -12.95
C GLY A 14 2.93 -10.31 -12.95
N VAL A 15 4.01 -10.26 -12.17
CA VAL A 15 5.00 -11.33 -12.03
C VAL A 15 4.86 -11.94 -10.65
N SER A 16 4.60 -13.25 -10.58
CA SER A 16 4.45 -13.95 -9.31
C SER A 16 5.68 -13.80 -8.41
N LEU A 17 5.43 -13.61 -7.11
CA LEU A 17 6.43 -13.44 -6.05
C LEU A 17 7.26 -12.15 -6.17
N LYS A 18 6.81 -11.18 -6.96
CA LYS A 18 7.48 -9.89 -7.17
C LYS A 18 6.69 -8.69 -6.67
N GLY A 19 5.44 -8.83 -6.26
CA GLY A 19 4.66 -7.79 -5.64
C GLY A 19 4.83 -7.70 -4.12
N ASN A 20 3.77 -7.22 -3.46
CA ASN A 20 3.64 -7.22 -2.01
C ASN A 20 2.79 -8.44 -1.55
N PRO A 21 3.37 -9.38 -0.79
CA PRO A 21 2.65 -10.57 -0.36
C PRO A 21 1.58 -10.25 0.69
N LEU A 22 0.38 -10.81 0.50
CA LEU A 22 -0.75 -10.65 1.42
C LEU A 22 -1.34 -12.00 1.80
N ALA A 23 -1.45 -12.28 3.09
CA ALA A 23 -2.26 -13.38 3.61
C ALA A 23 -3.72 -12.95 3.75
N VAL A 24 -4.65 -13.79 3.28
CA VAL A 24 -6.10 -13.57 3.35
C VAL A 24 -6.78 -14.81 3.92
N VAL A 25 -7.46 -14.64 5.06
CA VAL A 25 -8.34 -15.66 5.66
C VAL A 25 -9.79 -15.32 5.33
N LEU A 26 -10.52 -16.28 4.77
CA LEU A 26 -11.92 -16.10 4.35
C LEU A 26 -12.91 -16.61 5.41
N GLY A 27 -14.04 -15.93 5.56
CA GLY A 27 -15.12 -16.35 6.46
C GLY A 27 -14.72 -16.31 7.94
N ALA A 28 -14.01 -15.25 8.33
CA ALA A 28 -13.33 -15.12 9.62
C ALA A 28 -14.24 -14.61 10.76
N ASP A 29 -15.56 -14.63 10.60
CA ASP A 29 -16.54 -14.07 11.53
C ASP A 29 -16.46 -14.64 12.95
N SER A 30 -16.01 -15.90 13.09
CA SER A 30 -15.88 -16.57 14.38
C SER A 30 -14.53 -16.33 15.07
N LEU A 31 -13.56 -15.67 14.43
CA LEU A 31 -12.25 -15.40 15.02
C LEU A 31 -12.32 -14.22 15.99
N THR A 32 -11.66 -14.36 17.13
CA THR A 32 -11.45 -13.26 18.07
C THR A 32 -10.34 -12.32 17.61
N ASP A 33 -10.31 -11.10 18.14
CA ASP A 33 -9.24 -10.12 17.88
C ASP A 33 -7.85 -10.69 18.17
N GLN A 34 -7.71 -11.43 19.27
CA GLN A 34 -6.44 -12.04 19.65
C GLN A 34 -6.01 -13.12 18.65
N GLN A 35 -6.94 -13.98 18.19
CA GLN A 35 -6.60 -14.99 17.16
C GLN A 35 -6.18 -14.35 15.84
N MET A 36 -6.83 -13.25 15.44
CA MET A 36 -6.44 -12.51 14.23
C MET A 36 -5.03 -11.91 14.37
N ALA A 37 -4.75 -11.27 15.51
CA ALA A 37 -3.44 -10.69 15.80
C ALA A 37 -2.34 -11.77 15.90
N ASP A 38 -2.60 -12.87 16.59
CA ASP A 38 -1.66 -13.99 16.73
C ASP A 38 -1.33 -14.61 15.37
N PHE A 39 -2.34 -14.81 14.51
CA PHE A 39 -2.11 -15.34 13.17
C PHE A 39 -1.34 -14.36 12.30
N ALA A 40 -1.70 -13.07 12.31
CA ALA A 40 -0.97 -12.04 11.56
C ALA A 40 0.51 -11.97 11.98
N ASN A 41 0.78 -12.02 13.29
CA ASN A 41 2.14 -12.11 13.82
C ASN A 41 2.87 -13.37 13.33
N TRP A 42 2.21 -14.54 13.37
CA TRP A 42 2.79 -15.80 12.93
C TRP A 42 3.10 -15.85 11.42
N THR A 43 2.25 -15.27 10.57
CA THR A 43 2.53 -15.20 9.12
C THR A 43 3.76 -14.36 8.79
N ASN A 44 4.06 -13.37 9.65
CA ASN A 44 5.19 -12.46 9.50
C ASN A 44 5.26 -11.76 8.12
N LEU A 45 4.10 -11.47 7.53
CA LEU A 45 3.96 -10.60 6.36
C LEU A 45 3.73 -9.15 6.81
N SER A 46 3.86 -8.18 5.88
CA SER A 46 3.52 -6.78 6.15
C SER A 46 2.11 -6.67 6.72
N GLU A 47 1.15 -7.36 6.09
CA GLU A 47 -0.22 -7.46 6.58
C GLU A 47 -0.85 -8.85 6.34
N THR A 48 -1.80 -9.18 7.21
CA THR A 48 -2.76 -10.27 7.06
C THR A 48 -4.17 -9.70 7.13
N THR A 49 -5.07 -10.23 6.30
CA THR A 49 -6.45 -9.78 6.20
C THR A 49 -7.43 -10.88 6.52
N PHE A 50 -8.56 -10.48 7.09
CA PHE A 50 -9.65 -11.35 7.48
C PHE A 50 -10.91 -10.83 6.81
N LEU A 51 -11.52 -11.64 5.94
CA LEU A 51 -12.80 -11.32 5.31
C LEU A 51 -13.95 -11.77 6.21
N LEU A 52 -14.88 -10.86 6.47
CA LEU A 52 -16.04 -11.05 7.34
C LEU A 52 -17.32 -10.68 6.60
N ALA A 53 -18.46 -11.09 7.17
CA ALA A 53 -19.75 -10.55 6.79
C ALA A 53 -19.78 -9.02 7.02
N PRO A 54 -20.29 -8.24 6.05
CA PRO A 54 -20.43 -6.81 6.22
C PRO A 54 -21.47 -6.48 7.30
N ARG A 55 -21.20 -5.40 8.05
CA ARG A 55 -22.16 -4.80 8.99
C ARG A 55 -23.03 -3.76 8.27
N ASP A 56 -22.44 -3.01 7.35
CA ASP A 56 -23.17 -2.05 6.53
C ASP A 56 -23.85 -2.76 5.35
N PRO A 57 -25.18 -2.63 5.17
CA PRO A 57 -25.90 -3.30 4.08
C PRO A 57 -25.47 -2.83 2.68
N ARG A 58 -24.77 -1.70 2.57
CA ARG A 58 -24.21 -1.18 1.31
C ARG A 58 -22.90 -1.88 0.92
N ALA A 59 -22.19 -2.48 1.88
CA ALA A 59 -20.92 -3.16 1.62
C ALA A 59 -21.13 -4.56 1.04
N ASP A 60 -20.24 -4.98 0.16
CA ASP A 60 -20.20 -6.33 -0.40
C ASP A 60 -19.53 -7.31 0.56
N TYR A 61 -18.46 -6.85 1.23
CA TYR A 61 -17.74 -7.59 2.25
C TYR A 61 -17.13 -6.62 3.27
N ARG A 62 -16.76 -7.15 4.44
CA ARG A 62 -15.94 -6.43 5.42
C ARG A 62 -14.55 -7.06 5.49
N VAL A 63 -13.55 -6.22 5.68
CA VAL A 63 -12.18 -6.65 5.93
C VAL A 63 -11.66 -6.04 7.23
N ARG A 64 -10.88 -6.83 7.96
CA ARG A 64 -9.97 -6.35 9.01
C ARG A 64 -8.54 -6.61 8.60
N ILE A 65 -7.65 -5.67 8.91
CA ILE A 65 -6.28 -5.63 8.39
C ILE A 65 -5.32 -5.57 9.57
N PHE A 66 -4.46 -6.57 9.71
CA PHE A 66 -3.50 -6.66 10.81
C PHE A 66 -2.08 -6.66 10.28
N THR A 67 -1.23 -5.85 10.88
CA THR A 67 0.23 -6.02 10.83
C THR A 67 0.65 -7.08 11.86
N THR A 68 1.95 -7.33 11.98
CA THR A 68 2.49 -8.19 13.06
C THR A 68 2.35 -7.58 14.46
N LEU A 69 2.02 -6.29 14.57
CA LEU A 69 2.01 -5.53 15.83
C LEU A 69 0.63 -5.02 16.23
N LYS A 70 -0.23 -4.67 15.26
CA LYS A 70 -1.53 -4.02 15.50
C LYS A 70 -2.47 -4.15 14.31
N GLU A 71 -3.75 -3.90 14.56
CA GLU A 71 -4.75 -3.66 13.52
C GLU A 71 -4.55 -2.26 12.89
N LEU A 72 -4.71 -2.19 11.56
CA LEU A 72 -4.72 -0.95 10.79
C LEU A 72 -6.14 -0.61 10.37
N PRO A 73 -6.53 0.68 10.41
CA PRO A 73 -7.87 1.07 9.99
C PRO A 73 -8.07 0.97 8.46
N PHE A 74 -6.97 1.09 7.71
CA PHE A 74 -6.92 1.00 6.26
C PHE A 74 -5.50 0.68 5.78
N ALA A 75 -5.40 -0.05 4.67
CA ALA A 75 -4.16 -0.21 3.90
C ALA A 75 -4.47 -0.49 2.43
N GLY A 76 -3.61 0.00 1.52
CA GLY A 76 -3.86 -0.05 0.08
C GLY A 76 -3.71 -1.44 -0.56
N HIS A 77 -2.54 -2.07 -0.44
CA HIS A 77 -2.33 -3.42 -1.01
C HIS A 77 -3.27 -4.47 -0.37
N PRO A 78 -3.57 -4.41 0.95
CA PRO A 78 -4.53 -5.30 1.57
C PRO A 78 -5.94 -5.13 1.01
N THR A 79 -6.34 -3.92 0.61
CA THR A 79 -7.64 -3.66 -0.04
C THR A 79 -7.76 -4.38 -1.39
N LEU A 80 -6.75 -4.24 -2.28
CA LEU A 80 -6.80 -4.90 -3.59
C LEU A 80 -6.72 -6.43 -3.47
N GLY A 81 -5.83 -6.94 -2.62
CA GLY A 81 -5.70 -8.37 -2.39
C GLY A 81 -6.95 -8.99 -1.78
N SER A 82 -7.55 -8.33 -0.77
CA SER A 82 -8.80 -8.79 -0.16
C SER A 82 -9.96 -8.82 -1.16
N CYS A 83 -10.10 -7.77 -1.98
CA CYS A 83 -11.10 -7.72 -3.05
C CYS A 83 -10.90 -8.88 -4.04
N HIS A 84 -9.66 -9.12 -4.47
CA HIS A 84 -9.33 -10.22 -5.37
C HIS A 84 -9.67 -11.58 -4.77
N ALA A 85 -9.29 -11.83 -3.51
CA ALA A 85 -9.61 -13.08 -2.82
C ALA A 85 -11.12 -13.29 -2.69
N TRP A 86 -11.86 -12.24 -2.32
CA TRP A 86 -13.32 -12.29 -2.21
C TRP A 86 -13.98 -12.64 -3.55
N LEU A 87 -13.57 -11.98 -4.63
CA LEU A 87 -14.07 -12.24 -5.97
C LEU A 87 -13.78 -13.68 -6.44
N GLN A 88 -12.55 -14.16 -6.22
CA GLN A 88 -12.19 -15.52 -6.63
C GLN A 88 -12.91 -16.61 -5.82
N SER A 89 -13.36 -16.29 -4.61
CA SER A 89 -14.11 -17.21 -3.76
C SER A 89 -15.63 -17.12 -3.97
N GLY A 90 -16.06 -16.56 -5.09
CA GLY A 90 -17.47 -16.50 -5.49
C GLY A 90 -18.22 -15.27 -4.99
N GLY A 91 -17.51 -14.25 -4.50
CA GLY A 91 -18.10 -12.96 -4.18
C GLY A 91 -18.79 -12.32 -5.38
N VAL A 92 -20.06 -11.93 -5.21
CA VAL A 92 -20.87 -11.28 -6.25
C VAL A 92 -21.11 -9.83 -5.85
N PRO A 93 -20.51 -8.85 -6.56
CA PRO A 93 -20.75 -7.43 -6.31
C PRO A 93 -22.23 -7.06 -6.43
N LYS A 94 -22.71 -6.20 -5.54
CA LYS A 94 -24.06 -5.61 -5.60
C LYS A 94 -24.23 -4.60 -6.73
N GLY A 95 -23.13 -4.04 -7.24
CA GLY A 95 -23.12 -3.02 -8.30
C GLY A 95 -21.91 -3.13 -9.23
N GLU A 96 -21.68 -2.08 -10.02
CA GLU A 96 -20.52 -2.01 -10.93
C GLU A 96 -19.19 -1.92 -10.17
N GLU A 97 -19.19 -1.17 -9.07
CA GLU A 97 -18.09 -1.10 -8.13
C GLU A 97 -18.32 -2.05 -6.95
N ILE A 98 -17.21 -2.55 -6.41
CA ILE A 98 -17.17 -3.37 -5.21
C ILE A 98 -16.98 -2.45 -4.01
N ILE A 99 -17.81 -2.61 -2.99
CA ILE A 99 -17.79 -1.80 -1.78
C ILE A 99 -17.21 -2.63 -0.63
N GLN A 100 -15.99 -2.29 -0.22
CA GLN A 100 -15.33 -2.85 0.96
C GLN A 100 -15.71 -2.05 2.21
N GLU A 101 -16.11 -2.72 3.28
CA GLU A 101 -16.17 -2.13 4.62
C GLU A 101 -14.86 -2.39 5.37
N CYS A 102 -14.24 -1.35 5.93
CA CYS A 102 -13.16 -1.45 6.92
C CYS A 102 -13.34 -0.36 7.97
N GLU A 103 -12.34 -0.14 8.84
CA GLU A 103 -12.49 0.77 9.98
C GLU A 103 -12.65 2.24 9.55
N ILE A 104 -12.07 2.64 8.41
CA ILE A 104 -12.29 3.98 7.84
C ILE A 104 -13.68 4.14 7.18
N GLY A 105 -14.51 3.09 7.18
CA GLY A 105 -15.83 3.08 6.57
C GLY A 105 -15.87 2.32 5.24
N LEU A 106 -16.59 2.88 4.26
CA LEU A 106 -16.81 2.24 2.95
C LEU A 106 -15.77 2.71 1.93
N VAL A 107 -15.00 1.77 1.41
CA VAL A 107 -13.99 1.99 0.37
C VAL A 107 -14.48 1.40 -0.94
N ARG A 108 -14.50 2.22 -1.99
CA ARG A 108 -14.87 1.79 -3.34
C ARG A 108 -13.67 1.15 -4.03
N VAL A 109 -13.91 0.00 -4.65
CA VAL A 109 -12.95 -0.72 -5.49
C VAL A 109 -13.60 -0.98 -6.83
N ARG A 110 -12.85 -0.79 -7.92
CA ARG A 110 -13.33 -1.04 -9.28
C ARG A 110 -12.41 -2.01 -10.00
N ARG A 111 -12.98 -2.71 -10.99
CA ARG A 111 -12.20 -3.51 -11.94
C ARG A 111 -11.69 -2.62 -13.07
N GLN A 112 -10.45 -2.82 -13.47
CA GLN A 112 -9.83 -2.18 -14.62
C GLN A 112 -9.19 -3.25 -15.51
N GLY A 113 -9.99 -3.82 -16.41
CA GLY A 113 -9.57 -4.99 -17.18
C GLY A 113 -9.30 -6.19 -16.25
N ALA A 114 -8.05 -6.64 -16.20
CA ALA A 114 -7.60 -7.72 -15.31
C ALA A 114 -7.13 -7.23 -13.93
N GLU A 115 -7.04 -5.90 -13.73
CA GLU A 115 -6.55 -5.29 -12.50
C GLU A 115 -7.68 -4.77 -11.62
N LEU A 116 -7.33 -4.39 -10.40
CA LEU A 116 -8.22 -3.73 -9.45
C LEU A 116 -7.65 -2.38 -9.06
N ALA A 117 -8.52 -1.42 -8.77
CA ALA A 117 -8.16 -0.11 -8.26
C ALA A 117 -9.08 0.31 -7.12
N PHE A 118 -8.53 0.86 -6.04
CA PHE A 118 -9.30 1.44 -4.94
C PHE A 118 -9.29 2.96 -5.02
N ILE A 119 -10.34 3.59 -4.51
CA ILE A 119 -10.40 5.05 -4.39
C ILE A 119 -9.45 5.52 -3.28
N ALA A 120 -8.57 6.47 -3.58
CA ALA A 120 -7.65 7.04 -2.62
C ALA A 120 -8.43 7.67 -1.44
N PRO A 121 -8.20 7.24 -0.20
CA PRO A 121 -8.87 7.85 0.95
C PRO A 121 -8.41 9.30 1.15
N PRO A 122 -9.27 10.15 1.76
CA PRO A 122 -8.88 11.49 2.15
C PRO A 122 -7.64 11.49 3.05
N LEU A 123 -6.80 12.51 2.90
CA LEU A 123 -5.67 12.72 3.82
C LEU A 123 -6.16 13.17 5.20
N LEU A 124 -5.61 12.56 6.24
CA LEU A 124 -5.74 12.96 7.65
C LEU A 124 -4.75 14.08 8.00
N ARG A 125 -3.58 14.08 7.36
CA ARG A 125 -2.56 15.12 7.51
C ARG A 125 -1.93 15.46 6.16
N THR A 126 -1.86 16.75 5.87
CA THR A 126 -1.24 17.30 4.67
C THR A 126 -0.47 18.58 4.98
N GLY A 127 0.29 19.07 4.02
CA GLY A 127 1.09 20.29 4.14
C GLY A 127 2.57 20.03 4.48
N PRO A 128 3.33 21.10 4.78
CA PRO A 128 4.79 21.02 4.90
C PRO A 128 5.20 20.15 6.09
N VAL A 129 6.29 19.41 5.92
CA VAL A 129 6.95 18.67 7.01
C VAL A 129 7.74 19.67 7.85
N GLU A 130 7.65 19.55 9.18
CA GLU A 130 8.32 20.42 10.12
C GLU A 130 9.84 20.36 9.96
N ALA A 131 10.53 21.50 9.91
CA ALA A 131 11.97 21.57 9.64
C ALA A 131 12.84 20.65 10.51
N PRO A 132 12.65 20.54 11.85
CA PRO A 132 13.41 19.60 12.67
C PRO A 132 13.18 18.13 12.30
N LEU A 133 11.95 17.78 11.91
CA LEU A 133 11.62 16.42 11.47
C LEU A 133 12.19 16.14 10.09
N LEU A 134 12.09 17.10 9.16
CA LEU A 134 12.67 16.97 7.82
C LEU A 134 14.19 16.79 7.89
N GLU A 135 14.88 17.50 8.79
CA GLU A 135 16.31 17.34 8.99
C GLU A 135 16.67 15.97 9.57
N ARG A 136 15.88 15.46 10.52
CA ARG A 136 16.00 14.08 11.02
C ARG A 136 15.84 13.06 9.89
N VAL A 137 14.85 13.24 9.03
CA VAL A 137 14.61 12.37 7.86
C VAL A 137 15.81 12.45 6.89
N ARG A 138 16.29 13.65 6.58
CA ARG A 138 17.45 13.85 5.71
C ARG A 138 18.69 13.12 6.22
N LEU A 139 19.02 13.30 7.51
CA LEU A 139 20.17 12.66 8.14
C LEU A 139 20.01 11.14 8.18
N GLY A 140 18.84 10.64 8.56
CA GLY A 140 18.56 9.20 8.59
C GLY A 140 18.53 8.55 7.21
N LEU A 141 18.25 9.30 6.15
CA LEU A 141 18.37 8.82 4.76
C LEU A 141 19.78 9.00 4.16
N GLY A 142 20.71 9.63 4.89
CA GLY A 142 22.08 9.88 4.41
C GLY A 142 22.15 10.90 3.27
N LEU A 143 21.19 11.82 3.18
CA LEU A 143 21.04 12.74 2.06
C LEU A 143 21.81 14.05 2.27
N ALA A 144 22.31 14.68 1.20
CA ALA A 144 22.85 16.04 1.25
C ALA A 144 21.74 17.09 1.52
N PRO A 145 22.07 18.29 2.08
CA PRO A 145 21.10 19.35 2.38
C PRO A 145 20.15 19.70 1.23
N GLU A 146 20.67 19.73 0.01
CA GLU A 146 19.96 20.09 -1.21
C GLU A 146 19.29 18.91 -1.94
N ALA A 147 19.45 17.68 -1.44
CA ALA A 147 18.98 16.49 -2.14
C ALA A 147 17.44 16.35 -2.09
N ILE A 148 16.79 16.82 -1.02
CA ILE A 148 15.34 16.84 -0.90
C ILE A 148 14.82 18.09 -1.63
N VAL A 149 14.20 17.88 -2.79
CA VAL A 149 13.67 18.98 -3.61
C VAL A 149 12.29 19.42 -3.17
N ARG A 150 11.48 18.51 -2.60
CA ARG A 150 10.16 18.78 -2.02
C ARG A 150 9.85 17.81 -0.89
N SER A 151 8.96 18.19 0.01
CA SER A 151 8.42 17.30 1.04
C SER A 151 6.99 17.65 1.40
N GLN A 152 6.22 16.65 1.83
CA GLN A 152 4.83 16.84 2.24
C GLN A 152 4.36 15.72 3.17
N TRP A 153 3.51 16.05 4.13
CA TRP A 153 2.68 15.06 4.81
C TRP A 153 1.65 14.50 3.83
N VAL A 154 1.58 13.17 3.70
CA VAL A 154 0.66 12.48 2.78
C VAL A 154 -0.08 11.37 3.51
N ASP A 155 -0.45 11.65 4.76
CA ASP A 155 -0.99 10.66 5.68
C ASP A 155 -2.48 10.42 5.46
N ASN A 156 -2.85 9.17 5.24
CA ASN A 156 -4.23 8.68 5.15
C ASN A 156 -4.51 7.54 6.16
N GLY A 157 -3.72 7.43 7.22
CA GLY A 157 -3.93 6.49 8.34
C GLY A 157 -2.64 5.97 8.97
N ALA A 158 -1.57 5.84 8.19
CA ALA A 158 -0.32 5.20 8.61
C ALA A 158 0.78 6.19 9.06
N GLY A 159 0.54 7.50 8.98
CA GLY A 159 1.51 8.52 9.37
C GLY A 159 2.56 8.84 8.29
N TRP A 160 2.23 8.70 7.01
CA TRP A 160 3.19 8.89 5.92
C TRP A 160 3.64 10.35 5.76
N LEU A 161 4.95 10.56 5.80
CA LEU A 161 5.59 11.73 5.20
C LEU A 161 6.28 11.33 3.90
N ALA A 162 6.23 12.17 2.88
CA ALA A 162 6.90 11.96 1.61
C ALA A 162 8.00 13.01 1.40
N VAL A 163 9.14 12.57 0.87
CA VAL A 163 10.21 13.44 0.37
C VAL A 163 10.49 13.10 -1.09
N MET A 164 10.68 14.13 -1.90
CA MET A 164 11.02 14.00 -3.31
C MET A 164 12.50 14.28 -3.51
N LEU A 165 13.18 13.41 -4.24
CA LEU A 165 14.54 13.60 -4.74
C LEU A 165 14.52 13.98 -6.22
N GLY A 166 15.64 14.51 -6.71
CA GLY A 166 15.73 14.98 -8.10
C GLY A 166 15.86 13.85 -9.12
N GLN A 167 16.39 12.69 -8.73
CA GLN A 167 16.70 11.60 -9.66
C GLN A 167 16.41 10.22 -9.07
N ARG A 168 15.95 9.31 -9.92
CA ARG A 168 15.69 7.89 -9.60
C ARG A 168 16.88 7.20 -8.93
N ASP A 169 18.09 7.37 -9.45
CA ASP A 169 19.30 6.74 -8.90
C ASP A 169 19.54 7.13 -7.42
N GLN A 170 19.16 8.35 -7.01
CA GLN A 170 19.30 8.78 -5.62
C GLN A 170 18.35 8.00 -4.70
N VAL A 171 17.14 7.69 -5.18
CA VAL A 171 16.16 6.87 -4.43
C VAL A 171 16.65 5.43 -4.32
N LEU A 172 17.14 4.86 -5.42
CA LEU A 172 17.65 3.48 -5.46
C LEU A 172 18.90 3.29 -4.59
N ALA A 173 19.75 4.31 -4.49
CA ALA A 173 20.99 4.25 -3.71
C ALA A 173 20.81 4.41 -2.19
N LEU A 174 19.61 4.74 -1.69
CA LEU A 174 19.41 4.99 -0.25
C LEU A 174 19.77 3.76 0.60
N GLN A 175 20.47 4.02 1.69
CA GLN A 175 20.79 3.06 2.76
C GLN A 175 20.34 3.69 4.08
N PRO A 176 19.06 3.58 4.46
CA PRO A 176 18.54 4.29 5.62
C PRO A 176 19.14 3.80 6.95
N ASP A 177 19.45 4.75 7.83
CA ASP A 177 19.71 4.49 9.24
C ASP A 177 18.37 4.42 10.00
N PHE A 178 17.82 3.21 10.10
CA PHE A 178 16.54 2.98 10.78
C PHE A 178 16.54 3.33 12.26
N SER A 179 17.71 3.41 12.91
CA SER A 179 17.79 3.84 14.31
C SER A 179 17.42 5.32 14.44
N GLN A 180 17.89 6.15 13.52
CA GLN A 180 17.53 7.56 13.46
C GLN A 180 16.10 7.78 13.02
N LEU A 181 15.56 6.90 12.17
CA LEU A 181 14.21 7.03 11.61
C LEU A 181 13.12 6.39 12.47
N HIS A 182 13.47 5.76 13.60
CA HIS A 182 12.52 4.99 14.43
C HIS A 182 11.20 5.73 14.70
N GLY A 183 10.08 5.03 14.48
CA GLY A 183 8.72 5.53 14.64
C GLY A 183 8.20 6.37 13.46
N LEU A 184 8.92 6.42 12.35
CA LEU A 184 8.50 7.16 11.15
C LEU A 184 8.12 6.21 10.00
N ALA A 185 7.08 6.60 9.26
CA ALA A 185 6.71 6.04 7.97
C ALA A 185 7.08 7.06 6.87
N ILE A 186 8.07 6.71 6.05
CA ILE A 186 8.72 7.64 5.10
C ILE A 186 8.59 7.08 3.69
N GLY A 187 7.96 7.84 2.80
CA GLY A 187 8.04 7.62 1.36
C GLY A 187 9.11 8.48 0.72
N VAL A 188 9.95 7.88 -0.11
CA VAL A 188 10.92 8.62 -0.93
C VAL A 188 10.59 8.40 -2.39
N ILE A 189 10.41 9.48 -3.15
CA ILE A 189 9.98 9.45 -4.54
C ILE A 189 10.92 10.27 -5.43
N ALA A 190 11.14 9.84 -6.67
CA ALA A 190 11.75 10.67 -7.71
C ALA A 190 11.13 10.37 -9.07
N PRO A 191 11.11 11.34 -10.01
CA PRO A 191 10.73 11.07 -11.39
C PRO A 191 11.74 10.13 -12.05
N CYS A 192 11.24 9.24 -12.91
CA CYS A 192 12.05 8.51 -13.87
C CYS A 192 12.28 9.41 -15.10
N ASP A 193 13.49 9.37 -15.65
CA ASP A 193 13.84 10.04 -16.90
C ASP A 193 13.80 9.03 -18.06
N PRO A 194 12.81 9.10 -18.98
CA PRO A 194 12.71 8.14 -20.08
C PRO A 194 13.93 8.10 -21.03
N ALA A 195 14.78 9.14 -21.02
CA ALA A 195 16.00 9.17 -21.83
C ALA A 195 17.18 8.42 -21.18
N ARG A 196 17.10 8.14 -19.87
CA ARG A 196 18.18 7.52 -19.07
C ARG A 196 17.74 6.23 -18.40
N ASP A 197 16.52 6.20 -17.90
CA ASP A 197 15.93 5.10 -17.16
C ASP A 197 15.21 4.17 -18.14
N GLU A 198 15.75 2.97 -18.35
CA GLU A 198 15.12 1.91 -19.15
C GLU A 198 13.95 1.25 -18.37
N VAL A 199 12.99 2.05 -17.91
CA VAL A 199 11.82 1.59 -17.16
C VAL A 199 10.53 2.20 -17.69
N ASP A 200 9.46 1.40 -17.66
CA ASP A 200 8.11 1.82 -18.01
C ASP A 200 7.36 2.33 -16.75
N SER A 201 7.94 3.31 -16.08
CA SER A 201 7.32 4.00 -14.94
C SER A 201 7.66 5.49 -14.98
N HIS A 202 6.77 6.31 -14.42
CA HIS A 202 6.94 7.75 -14.34
C HIS A 202 7.70 8.16 -13.08
N PHE A 203 7.60 7.35 -12.02
CA PHE A 203 8.24 7.59 -10.74
C PHE A 203 8.78 6.30 -10.15
N GLU A 204 9.86 6.41 -9.39
CA GLU A 204 10.36 5.36 -8.51
C GLU A 204 10.08 5.75 -7.05
N VAL A 205 9.53 4.83 -6.28
CA VAL A 205 9.25 4.99 -4.85
C VAL A 205 9.99 3.95 -4.03
N ARG A 206 10.43 4.34 -2.83
CA ARG A 206 10.75 3.43 -1.72
C ARG A 206 9.98 3.86 -0.48
N ALA A 207 9.55 2.88 0.32
CA ALA A 207 8.77 3.11 1.53
C ALA A 207 9.46 2.47 2.73
N PHE A 208 9.78 3.27 3.73
CA PHE A 208 10.49 2.85 4.93
C PHE A 208 9.59 2.99 6.16
N ILE A 209 9.46 1.92 6.93
CA ILE A 209 8.66 1.87 8.16
C ILE A 209 9.59 1.47 9.31
N ALA A 210 10.22 2.47 9.92
CA ALA A 210 11.26 2.23 10.91
C ALA A 210 10.65 1.80 12.25
N GLY A 211 10.92 0.56 12.67
CA GLY A 211 10.42 -0.02 13.92
C GLY A 211 9.34 -1.09 13.73
N ASP A 212 8.95 -1.39 12.49
CA ASP A 212 8.11 -2.53 12.15
C ASP A 212 8.97 -3.79 11.87
N GLY A 213 8.33 -4.96 11.79
CA GLY A 213 8.98 -6.23 11.46
C GLY A 213 9.60 -6.25 10.06
N VAL A 214 9.03 -5.48 9.12
CA VAL A 214 9.56 -5.24 7.78
C VAL A 214 9.86 -3.76 7.63
N GLN A 215 11.15 -3.42 7.51
CA GLN A 215 11.59 -2.02 7.52
C GLN A 215 11.46 -1.31 6.15
N GLU A 216 11.39 -2.07 5.05
CA GLU A 216 11.12 -1.56 3.70
C GLU A 216 9.98 -2.33 3.04
N ASP A 217 8.89 -1.64 2.72
CA ASP A 217 7.69 -2.24 2.14
C ASP A 217 7.78 -2.29 0.59
N PRO A 218 7.52 -3.44 -0.05
CA PRO A 218 7.82 -3.64 -1.46
C PRO A 218 6.84 -2.97 -2.43
N ALA A 219 5.59 -2.74 -2.04
CA ALA A 219 4.63 -1.95 -2.80
C ALA A 219 3.52 -1.41 -1.89
N THR A 220 3.53 -0.10 -1.65
CA THR A 220 2.75 0.53 -0.59
C THR A 220 1.60 1.33 -1.18
N GLY A 221 0.42 0.72 -1.31
CA GLY A 221 -0.74 1.38 -1.90
C GLY A 221 -1.20 2.63 -1.15
N SER A 222 -1.17 2.63 0.19
CA SER A 222 -1.57 3.79 1.00
C SER A 222 -0.64 4.99 0.83
N LEU A 223 0.67 4.76 0.77
CA LEU A 223 1.66 5.81 0.48
C LEU A 223 1.41 6.38 -0.92
N ASN A 224 1.28 5.51 -1.93
CA ASN A 224 1.06 5.94 -3.31
C ASN A 224 -0.28 6.70 -3.48
N ALA A 225 -1.33 6.36 -2.71
CA ALA A 225 -2.57 7.11 -2.67
C ALA A 225 -2.40 8.53 -2.11
N GLY A 226 -1.57 8.69 -1.07
CA GLY A 226 -1.27 10.00 -0.50
C GLY A 226 -0.36 10.83 -1.43
N VAL A 227 0.68 10.21 -1.97
CA VAL A 227 1.58 10.82 -2.96
C VAL A 227 0.81 11.24 -4.22
N ALA A 228 -0.16 10.44 -4.68
CA ALA A 228 -0.99 10.79 -5.82
C ALA A 228 -1.80 12.06 -5.59
N GLN A 229 -2.44 12.19 -4.42
CA GLN A 229 -3.15 13.42 -4.04
C GLN A 229 -2.21 14.62 -4.06
N TRP A 230 -0.99 14.48 -3.52
CA TRP A 230 0.02 15.53 -3.53
C TRP A 230 0.47 15.91 -4.95
N LEU A 231 0.96 14.95 -5.74
CA LEU A 231 1.53 15.23 -7.06
C LEU A 231 0.50 15.78 -8.05
N LEU A 232 -0.72 15.25 -8.03
CA LEU A 232 -1.79 15.69 -8.92
C LEU A 232 -2.32 17.08 -8.54
N ALA A 233 -2.34 17.43 -7.25
CA ALA A 233 -2.73 18.76 -6.79
C ALA A 233 -1.69 19.83 -7.19
N GLU A 234 -0.41 19.51 -7.17
CA GLU A 234 0.67 20.42 -7.55
C GLU A 234 1.00 20.40 -9.06
N GLY A 235 0.32 19.57 -9.86
CA GLY A 235 0.59 19.45 -11.30
C GLY A 235 1.94 18.81 -11.62
N LEU A 236 2.47 18.00 -10.71
CA LEU A 236 3.76 17.31 -10.83
C LEU A 236 3.67 15.95 -11.53
N ALA A 237 2.46 15.43 -11.74
CA ALA A 237 2.21 14.17 -12.43
C ALA A 237 1.07 14.32 -13.45
N PRO A 238 1.10 13.56 -14.56
CA PRO A 238 -0.03 13.50 -15.48
C PRO A 238 -1.24 12.80 -14.83
N ALA A 239 -2.44 12.94 -15.41
CA ALA A 239 -3.66 12.34 -14.86
C ALA A 239 -3.63 10.81 -14.78
N ARG A 240 -2.79 10.15 -15.60
CA ARG A 240 -2.53 8.71 -15.54
C ARG A 240 -1.03 8.50 -15.52
N TYR A 241 -0.52 7.78 -14.52
CA TYR A 241 0.89 7.47 -14.41
C TYR A 241 1.12 6.15 -13.68
N VAL A 242 2.35 5.65 -13.77
CA VAL A 242 2.77 4.40 -13.16
C VAL A 242 3.93 4.67 -12.21
N VAL A 243 3.91 4.05 -11.04
CA VAL A 243 4.99 4.08 -10.05
C VAL A 243 5.64 2.70 -9.97
N SER A 244 6.97 2.65 -10.05
CA SER A 244 7.76 1.48 -9.67
C SER A 244 8.11 1.53 -8.19
N GLN A 245 8.01 0.39 -7.51
CA GLN A 245 8.42 0.24 -6.11
C GLN A 245 9.03 -1.15 -5.86
N GLY A 246 9.96 -1.22 -4.91
CA GLY A 246 10.56 -2.47 -4.43
C GLY A 246 11.74 -2.98 -5.26
N THR A 247 12.21 -2.20 -6.24
CA THR A 247 13.32 -2.54 -7.14
C THR A 247 14.57 -3.01 -6.38
N VAL A 248 14.97 -2.27 -5.34
CA VAL A 248 16.18 -2.54 -4.55
C VAL A 248 16.11 -3.85 -3.77
N ILE A 249 14.91 -4.24 -3.34
CA ILE A 249 14.66 -5.47 -2.57
C ILE A 249 14.19 -6.64 -3.44
N GLY A 250 14.43 -6.56 -4.76
CA GLY A 250 14.19 -7.64 -5.71
C GLY A 250 12.71 -7.85 -6.09
N ARG A 251 11.89 -6.82 -5.88
CA ARG A 251 10.46 -6.78 -6.19
C ARG A 251 10.20 -5.90 -7.41
N ALA A 252 9.05 -6.08 -8.03
CA ALA A 252 8.61 -5.41 -9.25
C ALA A 252 7.18 -4.88 -9.07
N GLY A 253 7.00 -4.04 -8.04
CA GLY A 253 5.76 -3.32 -7.82
C GLY A 253 5.46 -2.36 -8.96
N ARG A 254 4.23 -2.38 -9.46
CA ARG A 254 3.66 -1.47 -10.45
C ARG A 254 2.33 -0.97 -9.91
N ILE A 255 2.35 0.29 -9.47
CA ILE A 255 1.17 0.97 -8.97
C ILE A 255 0.69 1.91 -10.06
N HIS A 256 -0.52 1.67 -10.55
CA HIS A 256 -1.19 2.47 -11.54
C HIS A 256 -2.03 3.53 -10.83
N VAL A 257 -1.82 4.79 -11.19
CA VAL A 257 -2.61 5.91 -10.66
C VAL A 257 -3.40 6.53 -11.79
N GLU A 258 -4.69 6.77 -11.53
CA GLU A 258 -5.59 7.43 -12.47
C GLU A 258 -6.46 8.46 -11.75
N ARG A 259 -6.45 9.70 -12.24
CA ARG A 259 -7.38 10.75 -11.86
C ARG A 259 -8.55 10.79 -12.85
N GLN A 260 -9.77 10.64 -12.33
CA GLN A 260 -11.02 10.78 -13.08
C GLN A 260 -11.90 11.84 -12.42
N GLY A 261 -11.90 13.06 -12.97
CA GLY A 261 -12.50 14.21 -12.30
C GLY A 261 -11.75 14.53 -11.00
N ASP A 262 -12.46 14.47 -9.88
CA ASP A 262 -11.90 14.69 -8.54
C ASP A 262 -11.49 13.39 -7.84
N GLU A 263 -11.82 12.23 -8.43
CA GLU A 263 -11.48 10.93 -7.86
C GLU A 263 -10.08 10.51 -8.30
N ILE A 264 -9.30 9.99 -7.36
CA ILE A 264 -7.99 9.40 -7.61
C ILE A 264 -8.09 7.91 -7.30
N TRP A 265 -7.73 7.09 -8.27
CA TRP A 265 -7.78 5.64 -8.22
C TRP A 265 -6.35 5.10 -8.20
N VAL A 266 -6.10 4.17 -7.28
CA VAL A 266 -4.81 3.50 -7.12
C VAL A 266 -5.01 2.01 -7.35
N GLY A 267 -4.35 1.48 -8.36
CA GLY A 267 -4.56 0.12 -8.84
C GLY A 267 -3.30 -0.63 -9.20
N GLY A 268 -3.50 -1.89 -9.53
CA GLY A 268 -2.49 -2.77 -10.07
C GLY A 268 -2.94 -4.23 -10.08
N ALA A 269 -2.11 -5.08 -10.66
CA ALA A 269 -2.36 -6.51 -10.74
C ALA A 269 -2.32 -7.20 -9.37
N VAL A 270 -3.10 -8.28 -9.25
CA VAL A 270 -3.10 -9.18 -8.09
C VAL A 270 -3.03 -10.61 -8.60
N ALA A 271 -2.13 -11.42 -8.05
CA ALA A 271 -1.99 -12.83 -8.40
C ALA A 271 -2.08 -13.73 -7.17
N ALA A 272 -2.89 -14.78 -7.22
CA ALA A 272 -2.87 -15.83 -6.19
C ALA A 272 -1.61 -16.69 -6.32
N CYS A 273 -0.88 -16.85 -5.22
CA CYS A 273 0.34 -17.66 -5.16
C CYS A 273 0.14 -18.95 -4.36
N ILE A 274 -0.66 -18.90 -3.29
CA ILE A 274 -1.02 -20.06 -2.48
C ILE A 274 -2.53 -20.06 -2.29
N GLU A 275 -3.15 -21.21 -2.47
CA GLU A 275 -4.55 -21.46 -2.12
C GLU A 275 -4.65 -22.72 -1.27
N GLY A 276 -5.43 -22.65 -0.18
CA GLY A 276 -5.54 -23.78 0.74
C GLY A 276 -6.43 -23.47 1.92
N ARG A 277 -6.11 -24.09 3.06
CA ARG A 277 -6.86 -23.95 4.31
C ARG A 277 -5.92 -23.82 5.50
N VAL A 278 -6.37 -23.09 6.52
CA VAL A 278 -5.68 -22.91 7.80
C VAL A 278 -6.57 -23.36 8.96
N GLN A 279 -5.94 -23.85 10.03
CA GLN A 279 -6.61 -24.22 11.28
C GLN A 279 -6.30 -23.18 12.34
N LEU A 280 -7.32 -22.47 12.83
CA LEU A 280 -7.21 -21.34 13.77
C LEU A 280 -8.20 -21.47 14.92
#